data_AF-A0A5C9BC80-F1
#
_entry.id   AF-A0A5C9BC80-F1
#
_cell.length_a   1.000
_cell.length_b   1.000
_cell.length_c   1.000
_cell.angle_alpha   90.00
_cell.angle_beta   90.00
_cell.angle_gamma   90.00
#
_symmetry.space_group_name_H-M   'P 1'
#
loop_
_entity.id
_entity.type
_entity.pdbx_description
1 polymer ?
#
loop_
_entity_poly.entity_id
_entity_poly.type
_entity_poly.pdbx_seq_one_letter_code
_entity_poly.pdbx_strand_id
1 'polypeptide(L)'
;MRFVRKQCWSDDELTRSASEGERFRTLTNRSLSKRSPSLALRVNLALAISLLGVGSSANAQDEDDEPEPAGVQAQVANFEIGAEQFDSWIFQNIPTSAMARKRLDEMLTLKIDDVDRACQLTETQRKKLQLAARGDVVQFFEKVEVVRKKFLLVRKDQQKFNEIWQDISPLQVQFQAGLFGDDSFYHKTLRNMLKGEQLSKFS
;
A
#
# COMPACT_ATOMS: atom_id res chain seq x y z
N MET A 1 -29.31 30.32 -53.32
CA MET A 1 -28.01 29.67 -53.03
C MET A 1 -27.12 30.64 -52.27
N ARG A 2 -26.92 30.42 -50.97
CA ARG A 2 -26.07 31.26 -50.11
C ARG A 2 -25.02 30.37 -49.43
N PHE A 3 -23.76 30.69 -49.69
CA PHE A 3 -22.56 30.15 -49.08
C PHE A 3 -22.52 30.50 -47.58
N VAL A 4 -22.25 29.53 -46.72
CA VAL A 4 -21.81 29.78 -45.33
C VAL A 4 -20.45 29.10 -45.12
N ARG A 5 -19.53 29.92 -44.63
CA ARG A 5 -18.08 29.73 -44.50
C ARG A 5 -17.73 28.65 -43.48
N LYS A 6 -16.72 27.85 -43.85
CA LYS A 6 -15.90 27.04 -42.95
C LYS A 6 -15.15 27.98 -41.99
N GLN A 7 -15.22 27.69 -40.69
CA GLN A 7 -14.37 28.30 -39.67
C GLN A 7 -12.98 27.67 -39.76
N CYS A 8 -12.01 28.53 -40.05
CA CYS A 8 -10.57 28.27 -39.99
C CYS A 8 -10.15 28.52 -38.54
N TRP A 9 -9.80 27.48 -37.78
CA TRP A 9 -9.06 27.64 -36.54
C TRP A 9 -7.58 27.80 -36.92
N SER A 10 -6.98 28.91 -36.49
CA SER A 10 -5.60 29.26 -36.79
C SER A 10 -4.68 28.69 -35.70
N ASP A 11 -3.65 27.95 -36.12
CA ASP A 11 -2.63 27.28 -35.31
C ASP A 11 -1.50 28.22 -34.82
N ASP A 12 -1.79 29.48 -34.50
CA ASP A 12 -0.75 30.52 -34.30
C ASP A 12 -0.53 30.98 -32.84
N GLU A 13 -1.02 30.23 -31.84
CA GLU A 13 -0.92 30.63 -30.42
C GLU A 13 -0.11 29.67 -29.53
N LEU A 14 0.67 28.75 -30.11
CA LEU A 14 1.41 27.73 -29.35
C LEU A 14 2.92 27.97 -29.15
N THR A 15 3.49 29.08 -29.63
CA THR A 15 4.95 29.33 -29.55
C THR A 15 5.37 30.45 -28.60
N ARG A 16 4.44 31.06 -27.83
CA ARG A 16 4.74 32.22 -26.97
C ARG A 16 4.83 31.95 -25.46
N SER A 17 4.82 30.69 -25.01
CA SER A 17 4.98 30.33 -23.58
C SER A 17 6.34 29.71 -23.20
N ALA A 18 7.32 29.72 -24.11
CA ALA A 18 8.59 29.02 -23.91
C ALA A 18 9.75 29.86 -23.31
N SER A 19 9.52 31.06 -22.76
CA SER A 19 10.63 31.93 -22.30
C SER A 19 10.56 32.47 -20.86
N GLU A 20 9.71 31.93 -19.99
CA GLU A 20 9.60 32.40 -18.59
C GLU A 20 9.86 31.30 -17.54
N GLY A 21 10.64 30.26 -17.89
CA GLY A 21 10.84 29.07 -17.05
C GLY A 21 12.17 28.94 -16.29
N GLU A 22 13.15 29.85 -16.45
CA GLU A 22 14.53 29.59 -15.98
C GLU A 22 15.12 30.63 -15.00
N ARG A 23 14.28 31.39 -14.31
CA ARG A 23 14.74 32.30 -13.25
C ARG A 23 13.88 32.21 -12.01
N PHE A 24 13.98 31.11 -11.26
CA PHE A 24 13.82 31.20 -9.81
C PHE A 24 14.32 29.93 -9.09
N ARG A 25 15.31 30.17 -8.21
CA ARG A 25 15.59 29.42 -6.97
C ARG A 25 16.53 28.22 -7.07
N THR A 26 17.79 28.53 -7.34
CA THR A 26 18.88 28.05 -6.48
C THR A 26 18.69 28.61 -5.05
N LEU A 27 19.23 27.90 -4.05
CA LEU A 27 19.23 28.19 -2.61
C LEU A 27 18.06 27.57 -1.81
N THR A 28 18.31 26.38 -1.26
CA THR A 28 18.38 26.20 0.21
C THR A 28 18.90 24.79 0.52
N ASN A 29 20.22 24.70 0.58
CA ASN A 29 20.94 23.66 1.30
C ASN A 29 20.67 23.88 2.80
N ARG A 30 19.94 22.97 3.46
CA ARG A 30 19.79 23.01 4.92
C ARG A 30 19.74 21.59 5.51
N SER A 31 20.88 21.25 6.12
CA SER A 31 20.99 20.52 7.39
C SER A 31 20.58 19.04 7.40
N LEU A 32 21.58 18.20 7.14
CA LEU A 32 21.67 16.83 7.64
C LEU A 32 21.58 16.81 9.17
N SER A 33 20.42 16.44 9.70
CA SER A 33 20.27 16.11 11.12
C SER A 33 20.83 14.71 11.37
N LYS A 34 21.97 14.67 12.09
CA LYS A 34 22.54 13.49 12.74
C LYS A 34 21.45 12.79 13.57
N ARG A 35 21.03 11.59 13.16
CA ARG A 35 20.36 10.65 14.06
C ARG A 35 21.38 9.63 14.55
N SER A 36 21.55 9.64 15.86
CA SER A 36 22.39 8.77 16.67
C SER A 36 21.99 7.29 16.54
N PRO A 37 22.96 6.35 16.59
CA PRO A 37 22.66 4.94 16.79
C PRO A 37 22.35 4.71 18.28
N SER A 38 21.08 4.43 18.61
CA SER A 38 20.72 3.94 19.94
C SER A 38 20.94 2.43 19.99
N LEU A 39 22.02 2.08 20.69
CA LEU A 39 22.22 0.94 21.59
C LEU A 39 21.41 -0.33 21.32
N ALA A 40 22.20 -1.37 21.01
CA ALA A 40 21.89 -2.77 21.13
C ALA A 40 21.11 -3.13 22.39
N LEU A 41 20.02 -3.88 22.22
CA LEU A 41 19.53 -4.78 23.25
C LEU A 41 19.38 -6.16 22.62
N ARG A 42 20.47 -6.93 22.70
CA ARG A 42 20.47 -8.37 22.45
C ARG A 42 19.86 -9.03 23.68
N VAL A 43 18.68 -9.63 23.53
CA VAL A 43 18.16 -10.60 24.51
C VAL A 43 18.20 -11.96 23.84
N ASN A 44 19.31 -12.66 24.04
CA ASN A 44 19.39 -14.10 23.82
C ASN A 44 18.80 -14.77 25.07
N LEU A 45 17.68 -15.48 24.93
CA LEU A 45 17.23 -16.44 25.93
C LEU A 45 17.05 -17.79 25.26
N ALA A 46 18.15 -18.56 25.26
CA ALA A 46 18.13 -19.99 25.02
C ALA A 46 17.55 -20.66 26.27
N LEU A 47 16.40 -21.32 26.14
CA LEU A 47 15.94 -22.29 27.12
C LEU A 47 16.09 -23.69 26.52
N ALA A 48 17.16 -24.36 26.93
CA ALA A 48 17.37 -25.77 26.70
C ALA A 48 16.30 -26.56 27.45
N ILE A 49 15.51 -27.36 26.73
CA ILE A 49 14.66 -28.40 27.32
C ILE A 49 15.43 -29.70 27.22
N SER A 50 15.87 -30.17 28.39
CA SER A 50 16.63 -31.39 28.61
C SER A 50 15.85 -32.63 28.19
N LEU A 51 16.52 -33.52 27.44
CA LEU A 51 16.19 -34.95 27.37
C LEU A 51 16.31 -35.58 28.77
N LEU A 52 15.43 -36.53 29.10
CA LEU A 52 15.72 -37.79 29.81
C LEU A 52 14.46 -38.67 29.97
N GLY A 53 14.62 -39.99 29.77
CA GLY A 53 13.70 -41.07 30.16
C GLY A 53 13.02 -41.76 28.98
N VAL A 54 13.61 -42.76 28.30
CA VAL A 54 13.81 -44.17 28.71
C VAL A 54 12.52 -44.83 29.18
N GLY A 55 11.85 -45.51 28.25
CA GLY A 55 10.86 -46.55 28.50
C GLY A 55 11.06 -47.64 27.46
N SER A 56 11.86 -48.65 27.81
CA SER A 56 11.97 -49.91 27.08
C SER A 56 10.62 -50.62 27.05
N SER A 57 10.08 -50.83 25.86
CA SER A 57 9.22 -51.98 25.59
C SER A 57 9.99 -52.92 24.68
N ALA A 58 10.46 -54.01 25.26
CA ALA A 58 10.99 -55.14 24.53
C ALA A 58 9.85 -55.80 23.75
N ASN A 59 9.90 -55.71 22.42
CA ASN A 59 9.27 -56.70 21.55
C ASN A 59 10.41 -57.44 20.86
N ALA A 60 10.63 -58.67 21.30
CA ALA A 60 11.39 -59.67 20.57
C ALA A 60 10.41 -60.34 19.60
N GLN A 61 10.65 -60.17 18.30
CA GLN A 61 10.14 -60.98 17.19
C GLN A 61 10.93 -60.53 15.96
N ASP A 62 11.99 -61.25 15.63
CA ASP A 62 12.01 -62.36 14.66
C ASP A 62 11.97 -61.88 13.20
N GLU A 63 13.03 -62.27 12.49
CA GLU A 63 13.13 -62.51 11.04
C GLU A 63 12.97 -61.34 10.05
N ASP A 64 14.12 -60.97 9.47
CA ASP A 64 14.36 -60.80 8.03
C ASP A 64 13.21 -60.23 7.17
N ASP A 65 13.17 -58.91 7.08
CA ASP A 65 12.90 -58.23 5.82
C ASP A 65 13.55 -56.83 5.93
N GLU A 66 14.62 -56.57 5.18
CA GLU A 66 15.14 -55.22 4.99
C GLU A 66 14.20 -54.53 4.00
N PRO A 67 13.29 -53.61 4.43
CA PRO A 67 12.61 -52.78 3.46
C PRO A 67 13.66 -51.85 2.86
N GLU A 68 14.00 -52.08 1.59
CA GLU A 68 14.75 -51.11 0.79
C GLU A 68 14.18 -49.72 1.05
N PRO A 69 15.04 -48.69 1.28
CA PRO A 69 14.54 -47.34 1.49
C PRO A 69 13.88 -46.90 0.18
N ALA A 70 12.56 -47.04 0.13
CA ALA A 70 11.71 -46.49 -0.91
C ALA A 70 12.12 -45.04 -1.05
N GLY A 71 12.80 -44.74 -2.16
CA GLY A 71 13.35 -43.42 -2.43
C GLY A 71 12.23 -42.42 -2.18
N VAL A 72 12.38 -41.61 -1.13
CA VAL A 72 11.49 -40.48 -0.87
C VAL A 72 11.74 -39.54 -2.04
N GLN A 73 10.96 -39.71 -3.10
CA GLN A 73 10.91 -38.77 -4.20
C GLN A 73 10.49 -37.46 -3.55
N ALA A 74 11.48 -36.58 -3.34
CA ALA A 74 11.23 -35.23 -2.87
C ALA A 74 10.24 -34.62 -3.85
N GLN A 75 8.98 -34.56 -3.44
CA GLN A 75 7.95 -33.89 -4.19
C GLN A 75 8.41 -32.44 -4.26
N VAL A 76 8.93 -32.04 -5.42
CA VAL A 76 9.25 -30.65 -5.70
C VAL A 76 7.90 -29.95 -5.71
N ALA A 77 7.47 -29.48 -4.54
CA ALA A 77 6.23 -28.75 -4.37
C ALA A 77 6.29 -27.58 -5.34
N ASN A 78 5.46 -27.64 -6.38
CA ASN A 78 5.42 -26.62 -7.41
C ASN A 78 4.77 -25.39 -6.76
N PHE A 79 5.60 -24.56 -6.14
CA PHE A 79 5.17 -23.36 -5.44
C PHE A 79 4.72 -22.34 -6.48
N GLU A 80 3.42 -22.32 -6.75
CA GLU A 80 2.78 -21.32 -7.60
C GLU A 80 1.63 -20.69 -6.82
N ILE A 81 1.78 -19.40 -6.51
CA ILE A 81 0.73 -18.62 -5.86
C ILE A 81 -0.15 -18.00 -6.95
N GLY A 82 -1.47 -18.19 -6.81
CA GLY A 82 -2.47 -17.55 -7.66
C GLY A 82 -2.46 -16.02 -7.52
N ALA A 83 -2.74 -15.32 -8.64
CA ALA A 83 -2.73 -13.86 -8.68
C ALA A 83 -3.87 -13.22 -7.87
N GLU A 84 -4.95 -13.97 -7.67
CA GLU A 84 -6.10 -13.60 -6.85
C GLU A 84 -5.77 -13.49 -5.36
N GLN A 85 -4.76 -14.23 -4.88
CA GLN A 85 -4.37 -14.19 -3.46
C GLN A 85 -3.71 -12.87 -3.07
N PHE A 86 -3.08 -12.20 -4.03
CA PHE A 86 -2.40 -10.92 -3.82
C PHE A 86 -3.35 -9.84 -3.28
N ASP A 87 -4.56 -9.75 -3.84
CA ASP A 87 -5.57 -8.76 -3.41
C ASP A 87 -6.02 -9.01 -1.96
N SER A 88 -6.21 -10.28 -1.60
CA SER A 88 -6.62 -10.69 -0.25
C SER A 88 -5.61 -10.27 0.82
N TRP A 89 -4.32 -10.37 0.52
CA TRP A 89 -3.24 -10.00 1.45
C TRP A 89 -3.20 -8.50 1.75
N ILE A 90 -3.42 -7.66 0.74
CA ILE A 90 -3.39 -6.20 0.91
C ILE A 90 -4.70 -5.70 1.50
N PHE A 91 -5.83 -6.17 0.99
CA PHE A 91 -7.15 -5.60 1.28
C PHE A 91 -7.91 -6.32 2.41
N GLN A 92 -7.23 -7.09 3.27
CA GLN A 92 -7.81 -7.77 4.43
C GLN A 92 -9.01 -8.66 4.07
N ASN A 93 -8.78 -9.69 3.23
CA ASN A 93 -9.82 -10.62 2.76
C ASN A 93 -10.87 -10.01 1.81
N ILE A 94 -10.68 -8.78 1.32
CA ILE A 94 -11.47 -8.29 0.20
C ILE A 94 -10.92 -8.94 -1.08
N PRO A 95 -11.74 -9.68 -1.84
CA PRO A 95 -11.24 -10.53 -2.93
C PRO A 95 -10.81 -9.75 -4.17
N THR A 96 -11.23 -8.50 -4.32
CA THR A 96 -10.92 -7.70 -5.51
C THR A 96 -10.58 -6.26 -5.18
N SER A 97 -9.64 -5.69 -5.93
CA SER A 97 -9.32 -4.26 -5.93
C SER A 97 -10.56 -3.37 -6.16
N ALA A 98 -11.53 -3.80 -6.98
CA ALA A 98 -12.76 -3.05 -7.21
C ALA A 98 -13.62 -2.91 -5.94
N MET A 99 -13.76 -4.00 -5.17
CA MET A 99 -14.45 -3.94 -3.88
C MET A 99 -13.69 -3.10 -2.85
N ALA A 100 -12.36 -3.15 -2.87
CA ALA A 100 -11.53 -2.32 -2.00
C ALA A 100 -11.71 -0.82 -2.32
N ARG A 101 -11.79 -0.44 -3.61
CA ARG A 101 -12.13 0.92 -4.04
C ARG A 101 -13.48 1.37 -3.52
N LYS A 102 -14.51 0.54 -3.72
CA LYS A 102 -15.87 0.84 -3.24
C LYS A 102 -15.89 1.10 -1.73
N ARG A 103 -15.21 0.26 -0.94
CA ARG A 103 -15.09 0.46 0.51
C ARG A 103 -14.40 1.79 0.87
N LEU A 104 -13.35 2.16 0.15
CA LEU A 104 -12.65 3.43 0.36
C LEU A 104 -13.55 4.64 0.01
N ASP A 105 -14.37 4.53 -1.05
CA ASP A 105 -15.35 5.56 -1.42
C ASP A 105 -16.46 5.71 -0.36
N GLU A 106 -16.93 4.60 0.21
CA GLU A 106 -17.89 4.61 1.32
C GLU A 106 -17.27 5.27 2.57
N MET A 107 -16.04 4.90 2.92
CA MET A 107 -15.29 5.54 4.03
C MET A 107 -15.07 7.04 3.79
N LEU A 108 -14.78 7.44 2.55
CA LEU A 108 -14.63 8.85 2.19
C LEU A 108 -15.93 9.62 2.39
N THR A 109 -17.06 9.03 1.98
CA THR A 109 -18.38 9.66 2.13
C THR A 109 -18.66 9.94 3.61
N LEU A 110 -18.46 8.94 4.48
CA LEU A 110 -18.63 9.09 5.93
C LEU A 110 -17.71 10.18 6.51
N LYS A 111 -16.42 10.18 6.15
CA LYS A 111 -15.49 11.21 6.64
C LYS A 111 -15.89 12.62 6.22
N ILE A 112 -16.34 12.80 4.98
CA ILE A 112 -16.78 14.12 4.50
C ILE A 112 -18.05 14.54 5.22
N ASP A 113 -18.99 13.64 5.46
CA ASP A 113 -20.23 13.95 6.18
C ASP A 113 -19.97 14.29 7.65
N ASP A 114 -18.99 13.65 8.30
CA ASP A 114 -18.56 13.99 9.65
C ASP A 114 -17.98 15.41 9.72
N VAL A 115 -17.09 15.76 8.77
CA VAL A 115 -16.55 17.11 8.66
C VAL A 115 -17.66 18.12 8.34
N ASP A 116 -18.61 17.78 7.47
CA ASP A 116 -19.72 18.65 7.10
C ASP A 116 -20.62 18.97 8.29
N ARG A 117 -20.92 17.97 9.13
CA ARG A 117 -21.68 18.16 10.37
C ARG A 117 -20.97 19.10 11.35
N ALA A 118 -19.64 18.99 11.46
CA ALA A 118 -18.85 19.80 12.38
C ALA A 118 -18.63 21.25 11.88
N CYS A 119 -18.38 21.41 10.59
CA CYS A 119 -17.87 22.66 10.01
C CYS A 119 -18.86 23.35 9.05
N GLN A 120 -19.96 22.71 8.67
CA GLN A 120 -20.91 23.18 7.65
C GLN A 120 -20.19 23.52 6.33
N LEU A 121 -19.73 22.49 5.62
CA LEU A 121 -18.96 22.67 4.41
C LEU A 121 -19.84 23.24 3.29
N THR A 122 -19.29 24.23 2.58
CA THR A 122 -19.87 24.65 1.30
C THR A 122 -19.69 23.55 0.25
N GLU A 123 -20.54 23.55 -0.78
CA GLU A 123 -20.44 22.61 -1.89
C GLU A 123 -19.07 22.63 -2.58
N THR A 124 -18.45 23.81 -2.70
CA THR A 124 -17.09 23.96 -3.24
C THR A 124 -16.03 23.32 -2.35
N GLN A 125 -16.16 23.44 -1.04
CA GLN A 125 -15.26 22.80 -0.07
C GLN A 125 -15.41 21.28 -0.10
N ARG A 126 -16.64 20.79 -0.10
CA ARG A 126 -16.99 19.36 -0.25
C ARG A 126 -16.35 18.75 -1.50
N LYS A 127 -16.53 19.38 -2.67
CA LYS A 127 -15.93 18.91 -3.94
C LYS A 127 -14.40 18.87 -3.91
N LYS A 128 -13.77 19.88 -3.30
CA LYS A 128 -12.30 19.90 -3.16
C LYS A 128 -11.79 18.77 -2.28
N LEU A 129 -12.46 18.47 -1.17
CA LEU A 129 -12.11 17.34 -0.31
C LEU A 129 -12.29 15.99 -1.02
N GLN A 130 -13.38 15.82 -1.77
CA GLN A 130 -13.59 14.62 -2.59
C GLN A 130 -12.47 14.43 -3.60
N LEU A 131 -12.05 15.51 -4.29
CA LEU A 131 -10.98 15.42 -5.28
C LEU A 131 -9.63 15.06 -4.65
N ALA A 132 -9.29 15.68 -3.51
CA ALA A 132 -8.07 15.39 -2.78
C ALA A 132 -8.02 13.92 -2.31
N ALA A 133 -9.11 13.42 -1.74
CA ALA A 133 -9.22 12.03 -1.31
C ALA A 133 -9.18 11.04 -2.46
N ARG A 134 -9.83 11.33 -3.59
CA ARG A 134 -9.71 10.49 -4.79
C ARG A 134 -8.27 10.40 -5.28
N GLY A 135 -7.52 11.50 -5.18
CA GLY A 135 -6.07 11.51 -5.42
C GLY A 135 -5.31 10.54 -4.50
N ASP A 136 -5.60 10.56 -3.20
CA ASP A 136 -5.01 9.62 -2.23
C ASP A 136 -5.30 8.15 -2.60
N VAL A 137 -6.54 7.85 -3.00
CA VAL A 137 -6.94 6.51 -3.45
C VAL A 137 -6.15 6.09 -4.71
N VAL A 138 -6.07 6.96 -5.72
CA VAL A 138 -5.33 6.66 -6.95
C VAL A 138 -3.85 6.36 -6.66
N GLN A 139 -3.19 7.21 -5.87
CA GLN A 139 -1.79 7.00 -5.51
C GLN A 139 -1.56 5.69 -4.75
N PHE A 140 -2.49 5.31 -3.87
CA PHE A 140 -2.41 4.02 -3.20
C PHE A 140 -2.50 2.86 -4.18
N PHE A 141 -3.47 2.87 -5.09
CA PHE A 141 -3.61 1.81 -6.10
C PHE A 141 -2.44 1.77 -7.08
N GLU A 142 -1.81 2.89 -7.41
CA GLU A 142 -0.58 2.90 -8.19
C GLU A 142 0.55 2.13 -7.49
N LYS A 143 0.73 2.32 -6.18
CA LYS A 143 1.71 1.53 -5.40
C LYS A 143 1.36 0.04 -5.39
N VAL A 144 0.08 -0.29 -5.21
CA VAL A 144 -0.40 -1.68 -5.25
C VAL A 144 -0.07 -2.32 -6.60
N GLU A 145 -0.31 -1.62 -7.72
CA GLU A 145 -0.02 -2.14 -9.06
C GLU A 145 1.49 -2.32 -9.31
N VAL A 146 2.34 -1.46 -8.75
CA VAL A 146 3.80 -1.66 -8.80
C VAL A 146 4.19 -2.96 -8.09
N VAL A 147 3.69 -3.20 -6.89
CA VAL A 147 3.99 -4.42 -6.13
C VAL A 147 3.36 -5.65 -6.79
N ARG A 148 2.16 -5.53 -7.36
CA ARG A 148 1.50 -6.61 -8.13
C ARG A 148 2.38 -7.07 -9.30
N LYS A 149 2.94 -6.12 -10.05
CA LYS A 149 3.85 -6.45 -11.18
C LYS A 149 5.07 -7.21 -10.69
N LYS A 150 5.68 -6.79 -9.57
CA LYS A 150 6.82 -7.52 -8.98
C LYS A 150 6.41 -8.92 -8.52
N PHE A 151 5.27 -9.04 -7.85
CA PHE A 151 4.71 -10.33 -7.42
C PHE A 151 4.52 -11.29 -8.59
N LEU A 152 3.93 -10.84 -9.70
CA LEU A 152 3.70 -11.69 -10.88
C LEU A 152 4.99 -12.25 -11.47
N LEU A 153 6.12 -11.53 -11.34
CA LEU A 153 7.44 -11.98 -11.80
C LEU A 153 8.08 -13.03 -10.88
N VAL A 154 7.75 -13.02 -9.58
CA VAL A 154 8.38 -13.91 -8.58
C VAL A 154 7.45 -14.97 -8.00
N ARG A 155 6.17 -15.03 -8.43
CA ARG A 155 5.15 -15.95 -7.90
C ARG A 155 5.48 -17.45 -7.99
N LYS A 156 6.51 -17.81 -8.75
CA LYS A 156 7.04 -19.18 -8.91
C LYS A 156 8.36 -19.41 -8.18
N ASP A 157 8.94 -18.38 -7.57
CA ASP A 157 10.25 -18.38 -6.92
C ASP A 157 10.05 -18.12 -5.43
N GLN A 158 10.11 -19.19 -4.63
CA GLN A 158 9.85 -19.12 -3.19
C GLN A 158 10.85 -18.22 -2.45
N GLN A 159 12.10 -18.14 -2.90
CA GLN A 159 13.12 -17.32 -2.25
C GLN A 159 12.82 -15.82 -2.45
N LYS A 160 12.50 -15.44 -3.68
CA LYS A 160 12.14 -14.04 -4.01
C LYS A 160 10.76 -13.64 -3.49
N PHE A 161 9.88 -14.60 -3.26
CA PHE A 161 8.57 -14.33 -2.67
C PHE A 161 8.69 -13.67 -1.28
N ASN A 162 9.68 -14.09 -0.48
CA ASN A 162 9.94 -13.48 0.84
C ASN A 162 10.32 -11.99 0.76
N GLU A 163 10.96 -11.56 -0.34
CA GLU A 163 11.30 -10.15 -0.57
C GLU A 163 10.06 -9.31 -0.88
N ILE A 164 9.09 -9.86 -1.64
CA ILE A 164 7.82 -9.18 -1.93
C ILE A 164 7.00 -8.94 -0.68
N TRP A 165 7.12 -9.79 0.34
CA TRP A 165 6.42 -9.57 1.60
C TRP A 165 6.80 -8.23 2.27
N GLN A 166 8.05 -7.77 2.09
CA GLN A 166 8.51 -6.46 2.56
C GLN A 166 7.84 -5.31 1.83
N ASP A 167 7.45 -5.51 0.56
CA ASP A 167 6.71 -4.53 -0.24
C ASP A 167 5.19 -4.57 0.06
N ILE A 168 4.63 -5.74 0.36
CA ILE A 168 3.19 -5.92 0.66
C ILE A 168 2.85 -5.35 2.05
N SER A 169 3.68 -5.61 3.06
CA SER A 169 3.38 -5.26 4.45
C SER A 169 3.04 -3.77 4.66
N PRO A 170 3.78 -2.81 4.11
CA PRO A 170 3.44 -1.38 4.23
C PRO A 170 2.10 -1.02 3.58
N LEU A 171 1.76 -1.64 2.44
CA LEU A 171 0.49 -1.40 1.75
C LEU A 171 -0.68 -1.92 2.56
N GLN A 172 -0.50 -3.09 3.19
CA GLN A 172 -1.47 -3.65 4.11
C GLN A 172 -1.71 -2.67 5.26
N VAL A 173 -0.66 -2.25 5.98
CA VAL A 173 -0.73 -1.29 7.10
C VAL A 173 -1.41 0.02 6.67
N GLN A 174 -1.04 0.56 5.52
CA GLN A 174 -1.63 1.78 4.98
C GLN A 174 -3.14 1.62 4.71
N PHE A 175 -3.56 0.47 4.17
CA PHE A 175 -4.96 0.17 3.96
C PHE A 175 -5.73 0.05 5.29
N GLN A 176 -5.15 -0.61 6.31
CA GLN A 176 -5.80 -0.80 7.61
C GLN A 176 -5.97 0.52 8.37
N ALA A 177 -4.95 1.39 8.33
CA ALA A 177 -4.99 2.70 8.97
C ALA A 177 -6.00 3.65 8.30
N GLY A 178 -6.42 3.33 7.07
CA GLY A 178 -7.22 4.20 6.21
C GLY A 178 -6.36 5.21 5.46
N LEU A 179 -6.71 5.46 4.20
CA LEU A 179 -5.90 6.30 3.30
C LEU A 179 -5.97 7.80 3.59
N PHE A 180 -6.86 8.22 4.50
CA PHE A 180 -7.20 9.62 4.76
C PHE A 180 -6.69 10.09 6.13
N GLY A 181 -5.52 9.63 6.55
CA GLY A 181 -4.84 10.05 7.78
C GLY A 181 -4.07 11.36 7.62
N ASP A 182 -3.32 11.76 8.65
CA ASP A 182 -2.72 13.11 8.77
C ASP A 182 -1.77 13.50 7.62
N ASP A 183 -1.07 12.50 7.05
CA ASP A 183 -0.13 12.73 5.95
C ASP A 183 -0.79 12.76 4.55
N SER A 184 -2.09 12.46 4.46
CA SER A 184 -2.80 12.36 3.19
C SER A 184 -3.10 13.72 2.56
N PHE A 185 -3.29 13.76 1.24
CA PHE A 185 -3.69 14.99 0.55
C PHE A 185 -5.06 15.46 1.01
N TYR A 186 -5.99 14.55 1.31
CA TYR A 186 -7.27 14.87 1.94
C TYR A 186 -7.07 15.66 3.25
N HIS A 187 -6.26 15.16 4.19
CA HIS A 187 -6.08 15.82 5.48
C HIS A 187 -5.36 17.18 5.34
N LYS A 188 -4.34 17.26 4.47
CA LYS A 188 -3.66 18.52 4.15
C LYS A 188 -4.62 19.54 3.54
N THR A 189 -5.52 19.10 2.67
CA THR A 189 -6.54 19.95 2.04
C THR A 189 -7.56 20.42 3.08
N LEU A 190 -8.00 19.52 3.96
CA LEU A 190 -8.90 19.82 5.07
C LEU A 190 -8.32 20.93 5.96
N ARG A 191 -7.08 20.77 6.43
CA ARG A 191 -6.38 21.76 7.27
C ARG A 191 -6.22 23.12 6.59
N ASN A 192 -5.89 23.12 5.30
CA ASN A 192 -5.69 24.38 4.55
C ASN A 192 -7.01 25.10 4.25
N MET A 193 -8.11 24.36 4.20
CA MET A 193 -9.43 24.86 3.82
C MET A 193 -10.24 25.36 5.00
N LEU A 194 -10.18 24.67 6.14
CA LEU A 194 -10.82 25.09 7.38
C LEU A 194 -9.95 26.17 8.03
N LYS A 195 -10.18 27.45 7.70
CA LYS A 195 -9.47 28.58 8.33
C LYS A 195 -10.24 29.10 9.55
N GLY A 196 -9.53 29.45 10.62
CA GLY A 196 -10.08 30.16 11.78
C GLY A 196 -10.91 29.27 12.72
N GLU A 197 -12.09 29.76 13.14
CA GLU A 197 -12.97 29.12 14.14
C GLU A 197 -13.42 27.69 13.80
N GLN A 198 -13.42 27.31 12.52
CA GLN A 198 -13.79 25.95 12.11
C GLN A 198 -12.72 24.90 12.49
N LEU A 199 -11.45 25.29 12.55
CA LEU A 199 -10.35 24.38 12.91
C LEU A 199 -10.39 24.06 14.41
N SER A 200 -10.75 25.04 15.26
CA SER A 200 -10.90 24.86 16.71
C SER A 200 -12.10 23.99 17.12
N LYS A 201 -13.08 23.81 16.25
CA LYS A 201 -14.19 22.85 16.48
C LYS A 201 -13.82 21.41 16.11
N PHE A 202 -12.70 21.22 15.41
CA PHE A 202 -12.28 19.95 14.84
C PHE A 202 -11.05 19.33 15.53
N SER A 203 -10.28 20.11 16.32
CA SER A 203 -9.18 19.59 17.16
C SER A 203 -9.67 19.02 18.48
#